data_AF-A0A4R9BC88-F1
#
_entry.id   AF-A0A4R9BC88-F1
#
_cell.length_a   1.000
_cell.length_b   1.000
_cell.length_c   1.000
_cell.angle_alpha   90.00
_cell.angle_beta   90.00
_cell.angle_gamma   90.00
#
_symmetry.space_group_name_H-M   'P 1'
#
loop_
_entity.id
_entity.type
_entity.pdbx_description
1 polymer ?
#
loop_
_entity_poly.entity_id
_entity_poly.type
_entity_poly.pdbx_seq_one_letter_code
_entity_poly.pdbx_strand_id
1 'polypeptide(L)'
;MNIVISGVAYGLEDSISKATLGDLYLLKVKLGVSVKTIQGTFQKFGELEDAVDLLDDADALLNLQGIIWLSRRKAGEDTSFEDAGAVSFVDLAFEDDDDEAGADVEDPKA
;
A
#
# COMPACT_ATOMS: atom_id res chain seq x y z
N MET A 1 4.23 -9.37 -3.11
CA MET A 1 4.43 -8.27 -2.14
C MET A 1 3.06 -7.80 -1.69
N ASN A 2 2.90 -7.68 -0.38
CA ASN A 2 1.72 -7.19 0.30
C ASN A 2 2.01 -5.83 0.93
N ILE A 3 0.99 -4.98 0.94
CA ILE A 3 0.97 -3.83 1.85
C ILE A 3 0.12 -4.23 3.06
N VAL A 4 0.68 -4.07 4.25
CA VAL A 4 -0.04 -4.22 5.50
C VAL A 4 -0.53 -2.85 5.93
N ILE A 5 -1.83 -2.71 6.10
CA ILE A 5 -2.49 -1.46 6.51
C ILE A 5 -3.25 -1.75 7.80
N SER A 6 -2.79 -1.20 8.91
CA SER A 6 -3.40 -1.41 10.24
C SER A 6 -3.55 -2.91 10.58
N GLY A 7 -2.54 -3.72 10.23
CA GLY A 7 -2.50 -5.16 10.49
C GLY A 7 -3.25 -6.04 9.49
N VAL A 8 -3.82 -5.47 8.41
CA VAL A 8 -4.46 -6.24 7.34
C VAL A 8 -3.56 -6.24 6.12
N ALA A 9 -3.21 -7.43 5.62
CA ALA A 9 -2.40 -7.59 4.41
C ALA A 9 -3.25 -7.53 3.14
N TYR A 10 -2.80 -6.75 2.16
CA TYR A 10 -3.42 -6.63 0.85
C TYR A 10 -2.41 -6.92 -0.25
N GLY A 11 -2.77 -7.84 -1.15
CA GLY A 11 -1.98 -8.15 -2.34
C GLY A 11 -1.93 -6.96 -3.29
N LEU A 12 -0.73 -6.42 -3.51
CA LEU A 12 -0.55 -5.20 -4.30
C LEU A 12 -0.78 -5.42 -5.79
N GLU A 13 -0.19 -6.48 -6.35
CA GLU A 13 -0.38 -6.84 -7.76
C GLU A 13 -1.85 -7.16 -8.06
N ASP A 14 -2.50 -7.86 -7.13
CA ASP A 14 -3.92 -8.18 -7.18
C ASP A 14 -4.79 -6.92 -7.15
N SER A 15 -4.44 -5.95 -6.32
CA SER A 15 -5.17 -4.68 -6.21
C SER A 15 -5.08 -3.85 -7.50
N ILE A 16 -3.91 -3.83 -8.13
CA ILE A 16 -3.68 -3.14 -9.41
C ILE A 16 -4.35 -3.87 -10.57
N SER A 17 -4.14 -5.19 -10.70
CA SER A 17 -4.62 -5.98 -11.84
C SER A 17 -6.16 -6.04 -11.90
N LYS A 18 -6.83 -5.95 -10.75
CA LYS A 18 -8.29 -5.93 -10.63
C LYS A 18 -8.89 -4.51 -10.65
N ALA A 19 -8.07 -3.47 -10.84
CA ALA A 19 -8.56 -2.10 -10.95
C ALA A 19 -9.47 -1.92 -12.17
N THR A 20 -10.66 -1.35 -11.97
CA THR A 20 -11.56 -1.04 -13.09
C THR A 20 -11.10 0.26 -13.77
N LEU A 21 -11.52 0.48 -15.03
CA LEU A 21 -11.25 1.76 -15.71
C LEU A 21 -11.76 2.97 -14.92
N GLY A 22 -12.86 2.82 -14.19
CA GLY A 22 -13.39 3.85 -13.29
C GLY A 22 -12.43 4.14 -12.14
N ASP A 23 -11.85 3.12 -11.52
CA ASP A 23 -10.86 3.28 -10.46
C ASP A 23 -9.61 4.01 -10.98
N LEU A 24 -9.13 3.64 -12.17
CA LEU A 24 -7.97 4.28 -12.80
C LEU A 24 -8.25 5.76 -13.14
N TYR A 25 -9.45 6.06 -13.63
CA TYR A 25 -9.87 7.43 -13.89
C TYR A 25 -9.93 8.24 -12.59
N LEU A 26 -10.49 7.68 -11.52
CA LEU A 26 -10.58 8.35 -10.22
C LEU A 26 -9.20 8.62 -9.64
N LEU A 27 -8.29 7.64 -9.66
CA LEU A 27 -6.89 7.83 -9.26
C LEU A 27 -6.25 9.00 -10.03
N LYS A 28 -6.44 9.06 -11.35
CA LYS A 28 -5.87 10.11 -12.18
C LYS A 28 -6.43 11.49 -11.88
N VAL A 29 -7.74 11.60 -11.68
CA VAL A 29 -8.42 12.90 -11.49
C VAL A 29 -8.29 13.40 -10.06
N LYS A 30 -8.29 12.51 -9.06
CA LYS A 30 -8.29 12.88 -7.65
C LYS A 30 -6.89 13.08 -7.08
N LEU A 31 -5.94 12.22 -7.47
CA LEU A 31 -4.59 12.23 -6.92
C LEU A 31 -3.52 12.59 -7.97
N GLY A 32 -3.89 12.72 -9.24
CA GLY A 32 -2.92 12.98 -10.32
C GLY A 32 -2.12 11.74 -10.75
N VAL A 33 -2.28 10.61 -10.07
CA VAL A 33 -1.47 9.40 -10.22
C VAL A 33 -1.94 8.49 -11.36
N SER A 34 -1.08 7.57 -11.78
CA SER A 34 -1.38 6.57 -12.79
C SER A 34 -0.91 5.19 -12.34
N VAL A 35 -1.40 4.13 -12.97
CA VAL A 35 -0.91 2.76 -12.71
C VAL A 35 0.61 2.69 -12.87
N LYS A 36 1.16 3.38 -13.86
CA LYS A 36 2.61 3.41 -14.11
C LYS A 36 3.39 4.05 -12.95
N THR A 37 2.91 5.16 -12.39
CA THR A 37 3.59 5.84 -11.27
C THR A 37 3.46 5.02 -10.00
N ILE A 38 2.29 4.42 -9.77
CA ILE A 38 2.05 3.47 -8.66
C ILE A 38 3.02 2.27 -8.75
N GLN A 39 3.13 1.63 -9.92
CA GLN A 39 4.07 0.53 -10.15
C GLN A 39 5.53 0.96 -9.95
N GLY A 40 5.90 2.16 -10.41
CA GLY A 40 7.25 2.70 -10.18
C GLY A 40 7.52 2.95 -8.70
N THR A 41 6.55 3.45 -7.94
CA THR A 41 6.67 3.62 -6.48
C THR A 41 6.87 2.26 -5.78
N PHE A 42 6.23 1.18 -6.25
CA PHE A 42 6.48 -0.17 -5.73
C PHE A 42 7.88 -0.70 -5.98
N GLN A 43 8.40 -0.50 -7.19
CA GLN A 43 9.77 -0.90 -7.48
C GLN A 43 10.76 -0.19 -6.56
N LYS A 44 10.52 1.10 -6.27
CA LYS A 44 11.30 1.84 -5.28
C LYS A 44 11.17 1.26 -3.87
N PHE A 45 9.98 0.84 -3.43
CA PHE A 45 9.81 0.23 -2.09
C PHE A 45 10.72 -0.98 -1.87
N GLY A 46 10.90 -1.85 -2.88
CA GLY A 46 11.82 -2.99 -2.78
C GLY A 46 13.31 -2.62 -2.84
N GLU A 47 13.64 -1.37 -3.18
CA GLU A 47 15.02 -0.87 -3.31
C GLU A 47 15.43 0.06 -2.15
N LEU A 48 14.50 0.48 -1.29
CA LEU A 48 14.75 1.45 -0.23
C LEU A 48 15.28 0.80 1.04
N GLU A 49 16.31 1.43 1.63
CA GLU A 49 16.83 1.04 2.95
C GLU A 49 15.92 1.53 4.08
N ASP A 50 15.22 2.66 3.90
CA ASP A 50 14.26 3.21 4.85
C ASP A 50 12.98 3.72 4.12
N ALA A 51 11.81 3.31 4.62
CA ALA A 51 10.51 3.76 4.09
C ALA A 51 10.29 5.27 4.29
N VAL A 52 11.02 5.91 5.21
CA VAL A 52 10.98 7.36 5.46
C VAL A 52 11.47 8.16 4.25
N ASP A 53 12.34 7.59 3.39
CA ASP A 53 12.85 8.27 2.19
C ASP A 53 11.75 8.61 1.17
N LEU A 54 10.59 7.93 1.25
CA LEU A 54 9.43 8.22 0.40
C LEU A 54 8.61 9.41 0.90
N LEU A 55 8.79 9.82 2.15
CA LEU A 55 8.08 10.96 2.72
C LEU A 55 8.58 12.28 2.13
N ASP A 56 9.80 12.31 1.58
CA ASP A 56 10.37 13.49 0.95
C ASP A 56 9.85 13.73 -0.49
N ASP A 57 9.18 12.74 -1.08
CA ASP A 57 8.62 12.81 -2.42
C ASP A 57 7.08 12.92 -2.37
N ALA A 58 6.57 14.13 -2.66
CA ALA A 58 5.13 14.40 -2.71
C ALA A 58 4.39 13.48 -3.69
N ASP A 59 5.01 13.10 -4.82
CA ASP A 59 4.41 12.19 -5.78
C ASP A 59 4.40 10.75 -5.24
N ALA A 60 5.39 10.37 -4.42
CA ALA A 60 5.39 9.09 -3.73
C ALA A 60 4.29 9.00 -2.67
N LEU A 61 4.07 10.07 -1.90
CA LEU A 61 2.97 10.15 -0.93
C LEU A 61 1.60 10.02 -1.60
N LEU A 62 1.39 10.69 -2.73
CA LEU A 62 0.15 10.57 -3.50
C LEU A 62 -0.02 9.18 -4.12
N ASN A 63 1.06 8.56 -4.58
CA ASN A 63 1.01 7.17 -5.05
C ASN A 63 0.66 6.23 -3.89
N LEU A 64 1.23 6.40 -2.70
CA LEU A 64 0.94 5.60 -1.52
C LEU A 64 -0.53 5.74 -1.09
N GLN A 65 -1.07 6.95 -1.06
CA GLN A 65 -2.50 7.18 -0.84
C GLN A 65 -3.37 6.45 -1.86
N GLY A 66 -2.99 6.50 -3.15
CA GLY A 66 -3.68 5.80 -4.22
C GLY A 66 -3.65 4.28 -4.05
N ILE A 67 -2.52 3.74 -3.57
CA ILE A 67 -2.32 2.32 -3.28
C ILE A 67 -3.23 1.86 -2.15
N ILE A 68 -3.25 2.59 -1.03
CA ILE A 68 -4.10 2.28 0.12
C ILE A 68 -5.57 2.28 -0.29
N TRP A 69 -5.99 3.33 -1.01
CA TRP A 69 -7.36 3.47 -1.50
C TRP A 69 -7.77 2.27 -2.38
N LEU A 70 -6.91 1.92 -3.34
CA LEU A 70 -7.17 0.84 -4.27
C LEU A 70 -7.23 -0.52 -3.54
N SER A 71 -6.30 -0.76 -2.62
CA SER A 71 -6.18 -2.02 -1.88
C SER A 71 -7.43 -2.31 -1.06
N ARG A 72 -7.86 -1.34 -0.23
CA ARG A 72 -9.09 -1.44 0.57
C ARG A 72 -10.34 -1.61 -0.30
N ARG A 73 -10.44 -0.82 -1.37
CA ARG A 73 -11.56 -0.93 -2.32
C ARG A 73 -11.66 -2.31 -2.97
N LYS A 74 -10.53 -2.97 -3.25
CA LYS A 74 -10.51 -4.32 -3.83
C LYS A 74 -10.80 -5.42 -2.82
N ALA A 75 -10.52 -5.18 -1.55
CA ALA A 75 -11.02 -6.01 -0.45
C ALA A 75 -12.53 -5.86 -0.20
N GLY A 76 -13.20 -4.92 -0.89
CA GLY A 76 -14.63 -4.66 -0.75
C GLY A 76 -14.98 -3.64 0.34
N GLU A 77 -13.97 -2.93 0.86
CA GLU A 77 -14.17 -1.86 1.84
C GLU A 77 -14.64 -0.58 1.14
N ASP A 78 -15.54 0.15 1.81
CA ASP A 78 -15.91 1.49 1.42
C ASP A 78 -14.88 2.46 1.98
N THR A 79 -13.93 2.89 1.15
CA THR A 79 -12.84 3.79 1.51
C THR A 79 -12.82 4.97 0.55
N SER A 80 -12.82 6.19 1.12
CA SER A 80 -12.62 7.42 0.36
C SER A 80 -11.14 7.72 0.18
N PHE A 81 -10.81 8.67 -0.69
CA PHE A 81 -9.43 9.14 -0.82
C PHE A 81 -8.95 9.83 0.46
N GLU A 82 -9.84 10.55 1.16
CA GLU A 82 -9.53 11.19 2.44
C GLU A 82 -9.20 10.14 3.51
N ASP A 83 -9.97 9.05 3.59
CA ASP A 83 -9.71 7.96 4.53
C ASP A 83 -8.38 7.25 4.24
N ALA A 84 -8.06 7.06 2.96
CA ALA A 84 -6.79 6.48 2.54
C ALA A 84 -5.60 7.39 2.90
N GLY A 85 -5.77 8.72 2.82
CA GLY A 85 -4.75 9.70 3.19
C GLY A 85 -4.63 9.92 4.70
N ALA A 86 -5.63 9.49 5.48
CA ALA A 86 -5.63 9.58 6.94
C ALA A 86 -4.96 8.37 7.62
N VAL A 87 -4.51 7.38 6.86
CA VAL A 87 -3.77 6.23 7.40
C VAL A 87 -2.45 6.71 8.00
N SER A 88 -2.21 6.30 9.25
CA SER A 88 -0.96 6.60 9.94
C SER A 88 0.20 5.89 9.28
N PHE A 89 1.32 6.59 9.08
CA PHE A 89 2.52 6.00 8.50
C PHE A 89 3.07 4.85 9.34
N VAL A 90 2.96 4.91 10.67
CA VAL A 90 3.42 3.83 11.56
C VAL A 90 2.57 2.56 11.48
N ASP A 91 1.39 2.63 10.85
CA ASP A 91 0.48 1.49 10.66
C ASP A 91 0.67 0.84 9.28
N LEU A 92 1.67 1.29 8.50
CA LEU A 92 2.02 0.75 7.19
C LEU A 92 3.25 -0.14 7.28
N ALA A 93 3.17 -1.34 6.72
CA ALA A 93 4.32 -2.19 6.47
C ALA A 93 4.24 -2.79 5.05
N PHE A 94 5.40 -3.18 4.51
CA PHE A 94 5.51 -3.84 3.22
C PHE A 94 6.16 -5.18 3.45
N GLU A 95 5.49 -6.25 3.03
CA GLU A 95 5.93 -7.62 3.22
C GLU A 95 6.08 -8.28 1.85
N ASP A 96 7.16 -9.03 1.65
CA ASP A 96 7.27 -9.87 0.45
C ASP A 96 6.38 -11.11 0.60
N ASP A 97 5.93 -11.68 -0.52
CA ASP A 97 5.02 -12.84 -0.49
C ASP A 97 5.69 -14.13 0.04
N ASP A 98 7.00 -14.08 0.33
CA ASP A 98 7.84 -15.21 0.74
C ASP A 98 8.09 -15.29 2.27
N ASP A 99 7.57 -14.36 3.09
CA ASP A 99 7.75 -14.45 4.56
C ASP A 99 6.70 -15.37 5.21
N GLU A 100 7.03 -16.66 5.17
CA GLU A 100 6.47 -17.70 6.02
C GLU A 100 6.70 -17.34 7.51
N ALA A 101 5.64 -16.90 8.18
CA ALA A 101 5.40 -17.07 9.62
C ALA A 101 6.62 -16.96 10.56
N GLY A 102 7.02 -15.73 10.90
CA GLY A 102 7.69 -15.45 12.16
C GLY A 102 6.70 -15.57 13.32
N ALA A 103 6.33 -16.81 13.69
CA ALA A 103 5.59 -17.06 14.91
C ALA A 103 6.39 -16.50 16.09
N ASP A 104 5.82 -15.48 16.73
CA ASP A 104 6.17 -15.04 18.06
C ASP A 104 5.95 -16.24 19.01
N VAL A 105 7.00 -17.04 19.19
CA VAL A 105 7.17 -17.85 20.38
C VAL A 105 7.93 -16.99 21.38
N GLU A 106 7.23 -16.05 22.01
CA GLU A 106 7.40 -15.81 23.44
C GLU A 106 7.43 -17.18 24.10
N ASP A 107 8.61 -17.63 24.52
CA ASP A 107 8.81 -18.81 25.34
C ASP A 107 8.45 -18.40 26.77
N PRO A 108 7.28 -18.78 27.35
CA PRO A 108 7.05 -18.56 28.75
C PRO A 108 7.50 -19.83 29.48
N LYS A 109 8.60 -19.68 30.22
CA LYS A 109 9.03 -20.44 31.40
C LYS A 109 10.01 -21.60 31.20
N ALA A 110 11.11 -21.54 31.96
CA ALA A 110 11.21 -22.27 33.24
C ALA A 110 12.24 -21.62 34.17
#